data_AF-A0A1H7MK62-F1
#
_entry.id   AF-A0A1H7MK62-F1
#
_cell.length_a   1.000
_cell.length_b   1.000
_cell.length_c   1.000
_cell.angle_alpha   90.00
_cell.angle_beta   90.00
_cell.angle_gamma   90.00
#
_symmetry.space_group_name_H-M   'P 1'
#
loop_
_entity.id
_entity.type
_entity.pdbx_description
1 polymer ?
#
loop_
_entity_poly.entity_id
_entity_poly.type
_entity_poly.pdbx_seq_one_letter_code
_entity_poly.pdbx_strand_id
1 'polypeptide(L)'
;MASPPDDSKPSSAVPVSDQEMPTSELALALINDSEELLTPYLRSVSDSALRSRIETLIDALKSWRSSIARESGGGLGMPAILEELRRVHQTLNRMHHAVTNDDAHREGAPAILEVITTSVDDAERSAKVIRARFLLEAARSPSRPRSIKDVLERADSQFEKARAQHDKSISETLNRYSRELSERHARQQEAFETVLTGYRGKYEALISELAERDAKRQEACETVLAGCREQWQSLTGQAEADAQQLLGRLKDYDKKASALLNVIGVKGTSEGFMQAAENAKASMVTWNRITVACLSVMACWATGLALMPSLLGGSTWSVLGRLAVFTPLLLLAGYAAAQAAHARKADLQHRRTALELAAFPPFTESLPEEKAHELRTLMAKRTFGRDLASEKAGDASIALMDTVISKDLTPLIAQLVIEALKKRDKL
;
A
#
# COMPACT_ATOMS: atom_id res chain seq x y z
N MET A 1 14.49 49.04 9.40
CA MET A 1 15.89 48.80 9.80
C MET A 1 16.34 47.55 9.04
N ALA A 2 17.28 47.55 8.11
CA ALA A 2 18.33 48.49 7.74
C ALA A 2 18.61 48.41 6.22
N SER A 3 19.01 49.54 5.62
CA SER A 3 19.46 49.67 4.23
C SER A 3 20.91 49.17 4.06
N PRO A 4 21.32 48.74 2.86
CA PRO A 4 22.73 48.68 2.47
C PRO A 4 23.20 49.98 1.78
N PRO A 5 24.52 50.25 1.75
CA PRO A 5 25.06 51.58 1.47
C PRO A 5 25.33 51.83 -0.03
N ASP A 6 25.27 53.12 -0.33
CA ASP A 6 25.59 53.84 -1.55
C ASP A 6 27.11 54.10 -1.62
N ASP A 7 27.74 53.77 -2.74
CA ASP A 7 29.14 54.14 -3.06
C ASP A 7 29.20 54.58 -4.53
N SER A 8 28.85 55.83 -4.78
CA SER A 8 29.05 56.52 -6.06
C SER A 8 30.16 57.56 -5.94
N LYS A 9 31.35 57.24 -6.46
CA LYS A 9 32.44 58.22 -6.70
C LYS A 9 32.39 58.69 -8.17
N PRO A 10 32.41 59.99 -8.45
CA PRO A 10 32.50 60.49 -9.82
C PRO A 10 33.94 60.43 -10.34
N SER A 11 34.09 59.85 -11.54
CA SER A 11 35.32 59.81 -12.33
C SER A 11 35.65 61.20 -12.87
N SER A 12 36.90 61.63 -12.70
CA SER A 12 37.44 62.90 -13.18
C SER A 12 37.54 62.93 -14.71
N ALA A 13 36.92 63.92 -15.35
CA ALA A 13 37.09 64.22 -16.77
C ALA A 13 38.49 64.82 -17.05
N VAL A 14 39.19 64.25 -18.02
CA VAL A 14 40.44 64.78 -18.59
C VAL A 14 40.08 65.72 -19.76
N PRO A 15 40.67 66.93 -19.88
CA PRO A 15 40.40 67.81 -21.00
C PRO A 15 41.18 67.35 -22.25
N VAL A 16 40.46 67.15 -23.35
CA VAL A 16 41.04 66.87 -24.67
C VAL A 16 41.47 68.19 -25.31
N SER A 17 42.73 68.26 -25.73
CA SER A 17 43.34 69.40 -26.42
C SER A 17 43.02 69.33 -27.92
N ASP A 18 42.40 70.37 -28.47
CA ASP A 18 42.14 70.52 -29.91
C ASP A 18 43.45 70.78 -30.67
N GLN A 19 44.01 69.71 -31.25
CA GLN A 19 45.05 69.81 -32.27
C GLN A 19 44.41 69.42 -33.61
N GLU A 20 44.35 70.35 -34.57
CA GLU A 20 43.79 70.10 -35.90
C GLU A 20 44.60 69.00 -36.61
N MET A 21 44.01 67.81 -36.70
CA MET A 21 44.57 66.68 -37.45
C MET A 21 44.68 67.06 -38.94
N PRO A 22 45.83 66.81 -39.60
CA PRO A 22 45.98 67.05 -41.02
C PRO A 22 44.94 66.24 -41.82
N THR A 23 44.36 66.86 -42.84
CA THR A 23 43.19 66.36 -43.59
C THR A 23 43.37 64.96 -44.18
N SER A 24 44.59 64.55 -44.53
CA SER A 24 44.92 63.20 -44.97
C SER A 24 44.85 62.16 -43.85
N GLU A 25 45.21 62.52 -42.62
CA GLU A 25 45.08 61.63 -41.45
C GLU A 25 43.62 61.44 -41.08
N LEU A 26 42.80 62.48 -41.19
CA LEU A 26 41.35 62.39 -40.96
C LEU A 26 40.66 61.48 -42.01
N ALA A 27 41.09 61.55 -43.27
CA ALA A 27 40.60 60.64 -44.32
C ALA A 27 40.95 59.17 -44.02
N LEU A 28 42.20 58.92 -43.59
CA LEU A 28 42.67 57.58 -43.24
C LEU A 28 41.98 57.03 -42.00
N ALA A 29 41.74 57.87 -40.98
CA ALA A 29 41.00 57.50 -39.78
C ALA A 29 39.55 57.07 -40.13
N LEU A 30 38.84 57.88 -40.92
CA LEU A 30 37.47 57.54 -41.36
C LEU A 30 37.40 56.23 -42.16
N ILE A 31 38.41 55.96 -43.01
CA ILE A 31 38.46 54.71 -43.77
C ILE A 31 38.70 53.52 -42.85
N ASN A 32 39.63 53.64 -41.89
CA ASN A 32 39.93 52.57 -40.95
C ASN A 32 38.73 52.28 -40.03
N ASP A 33 38.06 53.31 -39.51
CA ASP A 33 36.85 53.14 -38.69
C ASP A 33 35.73 52.44 -39.47
N SER A 34 35.57 52.78 -40.76
CA SER A 34 34.57 52.14 -41.63
C SER A 34 34.90 50.67 -41.90
N GLU A 35 36.17 50.32 -42.06
CA GLU A 35 36.65 48.94 -42.23
C GLU A 35 36.42 48.13 -40.94
N GLU A 36 36.70 48.72 -39.77
CA GLU A 36 36.53 48.09 -38.46
C GLU A 36 35.05 47.85 -38.13
N LEU A 37 34.15 48.76 -38.51
CA LEU A 37 32.70 48.56 -38.34
C LEU A 37 32.14 47.46 -39.26
N LEU A 38 32.66 47.34 -40.48
CA LEU A 38 32.14 46.40 -41.48
C LEU A 38 32.65 44.96 -41.29
N THR A 39 33.85 44.78 -40.75
CA THR A 39 34.49 43.45 -40.65
C THR A 39 33.76 42.47 -39.72
N PRO A 40 33.29 42.86 -38.51
CA PRO A 40 32.48 41.99 -37.66
C PRO A 40 31.13 41.67 -38.30
N TYR A 41 30.53 42.64 -39.00
CA TYR A 41 29.25 42.47 -39.69
C TYR A 41 29.32 41.43 -40.80
N LEU A 42 30.43 41.41 -41.55
CA LEU A 42 30.69 40.38 -42.56
C LEU A 42 30.61 38.95 -42.01
N ARG A 43 30.95 38.76 -40.73
CA ARG A 43 30.92 37.45 -40.07
C ARG A 43 29.53 37.05 -39.59
N SER A 44 28.66 38.02 -39.29
CA SER A 44 27.30 37.74 -38.78
C SER A 44 26.27 37.56 -39.89
N VAL A 45 26.53 38.06 -41.10
CA VAL A 45 25.64 37.94 -42.25
C VAL A 45 25.68 36.52 -42.83
N SER A 46 24.55 35.81 -42.75
CA SER A 46 24.39 34.47 -43.35
C SER A 46 24.05 34.48 -44.84
N ASP A 47 23.60 35.61 -45.38
CA ASP A 47 23.27 35.77 -46.80
C ASP A 47 24.55 35.96 -47.64
N SER A 48 24.82 35.01 -48.52
CA SER A 48 26.03 34.97 -49.35
C SER A 48 26.10 36.11 -50.38
N ALA A 49 24.96 36.59 -50.89
CA ALA A 49 24.93 37.68 -51.85
C ALA A 49 25.23 39.03 -51.16
N LEU A 50 24.65 39.24 -49.98
CA LEU A 50 24.96 40.42 -49.16
C LEU A 50 26.43 40.43 -48.76
N ARG A 51 26.93 39.28 -48.30
CA ARG A 51 28.32 39.10 -47.91
C ARG A 51 29.29 39.46 -49.04
N SER A 52 29.07 38.95 -50.25
CA SER A 52 29.91 39.25 -51.43
C SER A 52 29.92 40.75 -51.77
N ARG A 53 28.77 41.44 -51.63
CA ARG A 53 28.68 42.89 -51.86
C ARG A 53 29.44 43.69 -50.80
N ILE A 54 29.34 43.31 -49.53
CA ILE A 54 30.10 43.97 -48.45
C ILE A 54 31.61 43.72 -48.62
N GLU A 55 32.02 42.51 -49.01
CA GLU A 55 33.42 42.20 -49.34
C GLU A 55 33.94 43.11 -50.47
N THR A 56 33.15 43.31 -51.53
CA THR A 56 33.51 44.19 -52.65
C THR A 56 33.67 45.66 -52.20
N LEU A 57 32.81 46.14 -51.30
CA LEU A 57 32.91 47.49 -50.74
C LEU A 57 34.16 47.67 -49.86
N ILE A 58 34.48 46.67 -49.02
CA ILE A 58 35.71 46.68 -48.22
C ILE A 58 36.94 46.73 -49.12
N ASP A 59 36.96 45.95 -50.21
CA ASP A 59 38.08 45.94 -51.15
C ASP A 59 38.22 47.26 -51.91
N ALA A 60 37.09 47.89 -52.29
CA ALA A 60 37.09 49.22 -52.87
C ALA A 60 37.66 50.27 -51.90
N LEU A 61 37.26 50.24 -50.62
CA LEU A 61 37.79 51.13 -49.58
C LEU A 61 39.30 50.92 -49.37
N LYS A 62 39.78 49.67 -49.35
CA LYS A 62 41.22 49.35 -49.24
C LYS A 62 42.03 49.83 -50.43
N SER A 63 41.53 49.60 -51.65
CA SER A 63 42.15 50.08 -52.88
C SER A 63 42.29 51.60 -52.86
N TRP A 64 41.24 52.28 -52.39
CA TRP A 64 41.21 53.73 -52.32
C TRP A 64 42.11 54.30 -51.20
N ARG A 65 42.17 53.65 -50.03
CA ARG A 65 43.18 53.92 -48.98
C ARG A 65 44.59 53.92 -49.57
N SER A 66 44.90 52.93 -50.40
CA SER A 66 46.21 52.80 -51.04
C SER A 66 46.50 53.87 -52.10
N SER A 67 45.44 54.49 -52.67
CA SER A 67 45.56 55.57 -53.65
C SER A 67 45.77 56.91 -52.95
N ILE A 68 45.03 57.18 -51.87
CA ILE A 68 45.21 58.37 -51.02
C ILE A 68 46.62 58.40 -50.42
N ALA A 69 47.13 57.25 -49.98
CA ALA A 69 48.50 57.14 -49.46
C ALA A 69 49.58 57.44 -50.52
N ARG A 70 49.28 57.29 -51.81
CA ARG A 70 50.19 57.59 -52.92
C ARG A 70 50.09 59.03 -53.43
N GLU A 71 48.92 59.66 -53.32
CA GLU A 71 48.64 61.00 -53.85
C GLU A 71 48.77 62.14 -52.82
N SER A 72 49.09 61.85 -51.55
CA SER A 72 49.22 62.84 -50.46
C SER A 72 50.30 63.92 -50.66
N GLY A 73 51.03 63.92 -51.79
CA GLY A 73 51.92 64.99 -52.22
C GLY A 73 51.29 66.09 -53.10
N GLY A 74 50.02 65.96 -53.54
CA GLY A 74 49.38 66.91 -54.48
C GLY A 74 48.11 67.58 -53.92
N GLY A 75 48.23 68.82 -53.44
CA GLY A 75 47.22 69.53 -52.65
C GLY A 75 45.94 70.05 -53.33
N LEU A 76 45.48 69.48 -54.46
CA LEU A 76 44.19 69.90 -55.07
C LEU A 76 43.24 68.70 -55.27
N GLY A 77 42.27 68.56 -54.36
CA GLY A 77 41.16 67.59 -54.50
C GLY A 77 40.64 67.00 -53.19
N MET A 78 41.43 67.05 -52.11
CA MET A 78 41.11 66.39 -50.83
C MET A 78 39.81 66.84 -50.13
N PRO A 79 39.38 68.12 -50.16
CA PRO A 79 38.18 68.53 -49.44
C PRO A 79 36.88 67.90 -49.99
N ALA A 80 36.75 67.79 -51.31
CA ALA A 80 35.57 67.16 -51.94
C ALA A 80 35.54 65.64 -51.70
N ILE A 81 36.73 65.03 -51.70
CA ILE A 81 36.91 63.60 -51.40
C ILE A 81 36.56 63.30 -49.94
N LEU A 82 36.95 64.16 -49.00
CA LEU A 82 36.63 64.04 -47.58
C LEU A 82 35.14 64.16 -47.28
N GLU A 83 34.43 65.00 -48.03
CA GLU A 83 32.99 65.17 -47.82
C GLU A 83 32.18 63.96 -48.31
N GLU A 84 32.56 63.36 -49.44
CA GLU A 84 31.95 62.09 -49.88
C GLU A 84 32.30 60.93 -48.94
N LEU A 85 33.53 60.89 -48.41
CA LEU A 85 33.93 59.96 -47.34
C LEU A 85 33.05 60.07 -46.10
N ARG A 86 32.81 61.30 -45.65
CA ARG A 86 31.99 61.58 -44.48
C ARG A 86 30.55 61.13 -44.70
N ARG A 87 30.00 61.31 -45.91
CA ARG A 87 28.65 60.83 -46.27
C ARG A 87 28.55 59.31 -46.26
N VAL A 88 29.54 58.63 -46.84
CA VAL A 88 29.60 57.15 -46.84
C VAL A 88 29.70 56.64 -45.41
N HIS A 89 30.57 57.24 -44.58
CA HIS A 89 30.72 56.86 -43.17
C HIS A 89 29.44 57.09 -42.35
N GLN A 90 28.76 58.23 -42.51
CA GLN A 90 27.49 58.50 -41.82
C GLN A 90 26.39 57.51 -42.24
N THR A 91 26.37 57.11 -43.52
CA THR A 91 25.41 56.13 -44.03
C THR A 91 25.68 54.74 -43.45
N LEU A 92 26.95 54.33 -43.39
CA LEU A 92 27.40 53.10 -42.75
C LEU A 92 27.05 53.06 -41.26
N ASN A 93 27.23 54.17 -40.54
CA ASN A 93 26.93 54.22 -39.11
C ASN A 93 25.41 54.14 -38.83
N ARG A 94 24.58 54.75 -39.69
CA ARG A 94 23.12 54.58 -39.64
C ARG A 94 22.69 53.14 -39.93
N MET A 95 23.38 52.46 -40.85
CA MET A 95 23.14 51.03 -41.11
C MET A 95 23.50 50.18 -39.90
N HIS A 96 24.62 50.45 -39.23
CA HIS A 96 25.01 49.72 -38.01
C HIS A 96 23.94 49.83 -36.91
N HIS A 97 23.40 51.03 -36.68
CA HIS A 97 22.31 51.24 -35.73
C HIS A 97 20.97 50.64 -36.16
N ALA A 98 20.67 50.63 -37.45
CA ALA A 98 19.45 50.01 -37.96
C ALA A 98 19.50 48.47 -37.87
N VAL A 99 20.68 47.87 -38.07
CA VAL A 99 20.87 46.42 -38.05
C VAL A 99 20.96 45.84 -36.64
N THR A 100 21.43 46.60 -35.65
CA THR A 100 21.57 46.13 -34.27
C THR A 100 20.25 46.05 -33.48
N ASN A 101 19.13 46.57 -33.99
CA ASN A 101 17.79 46.41 -33.41
C ASN A 101 17.01 45.29 -34.14
N ASP A 102 16.77 44.18 -33.44
CA ASP A 102 16.74 42.81 -33.98
C ASP A 102 15.43 42.34 -34.66
N ASP A 103 14.26 42.95 -34.44
CA ASP A 103 12.98 42.29 -34.81
C ASP A 103 12.30 42.74 -36.13
N ALA A 104 12.81 43.76 -36.84
CA ALA A 104 12.18 44.26 -38.07
C ALA A 104 12.74 43.67 -39.38
N HIS A 105 13.66 42.70 -39.30
CA HIS A 105 14.70 42.51 -40.33
C HIS A 105 14.42 41.59 -41.53
N ARG A 106 13.35 40.79 -41.56
CA ARG A 106 13.24 39.80 -42.66
C ARG A 106 12.71 40.31 -43.99
N GLU A 107 11.99 41.43 -44.03
CA GLU A 107 11.38 41.92 -45.29
C GLU A 107 11.85 43.32 -45.74
N GLY A 108 12.27 44.20 -44.83
CA GLY A 108 12.65 45.59 -45.18
C GLY A 108 14.12 45.79 -45.55
N ALA A 109 15.02 44.96 -45.00
CA ALA A 109 16.46 45.06 -45.23
C ALA A 109 16.87 45.03 -46.72
N PRO A 110 16.38 44.09 -47.57
CA PRO A 110 16.79 44.04 -48.97
C PRO A 110 16.33 45.26 -49.77
N ALA A 111 15.15 45.82 -49.49
CA ALA A 111 14.65 47.02 -50.18
C ALA A 111 15.47 48.27 -49.81
N ILE A 112 15.87 48.40 -48.54
CA ILE A 112 16.74 49.50 -48.09
C ILE A 112 18.13 49.36 -48.71
N LEU A 113 18.68 48.15 -48.75
CA LEU A 113 19.96 47.87 -49.41
C LEU A 113 19.92 48.13 -50.92
N GLU A 114 18.83 47.80 -51.60
CA GLU A 114 18.67 48.08 -53.03
C GLU A 114 18.66 49.60 -53.32
N VAL A 115 17.89 50.37 -52.55
CA VAL A 115 17.87 51.84 -52.66
C VAL A 115 19.24 52.46 -52.36
N ILE A 116 19.98 51.92 -51.40
CA ILE A 116 21.33 52.39 -51.09
C ILE A 116 22.28 52.07 -52.25
N THR A 117 22.28 50.83 -52.76
CA THR A 117 23.17 50.45 -53.88
C THR A 117 22.89 51.25 -55.15
N THR A 118 21.62 51.49 -55.46
CA THR A 118 21.25 52.31 -56.61
C THR A 118 21.66 53.77 -56.42
N SER A 119 21.51 54.34 -55.21
CA SER A 119 21.96 55.71 -54.93
C SER A 119 23.48 55.88 -55.02
N VAL A 120 24.25 54.89 -54.58
CA VAL A 120 25.72 54.88 -54.66
C VAL A 120 26.19 54.73 -56.11
N ASP A 121 25.56 53.84 -56.87
CA ASP A 121 25.87 53.64 -58.30
C ASP A 121 25.55 54.90 -59.12
N ASP A 122 24.44 55.57 -58.84
CA ASP A 122 24.07 56.81 -59.51
C ASP A 122 24.99 57.97 -59.12
N ALA A 123 25.41 58.05 -57.85
CA ALA A 123 26.43 58.99 -57.40
C ALA A 123 27.77 58.75 -58.12
N GLU A 124 28.22 57.50 -58.23
CA GLU A 124 29.45 57.14 -58.94
C GLU A 124 29.38 57.48 -60.43
N ARG A 125 28.26 57.18 -61.09
CA ARG A 125 28.02 57.54 -62.50
C ARG A 125 28.03 59.05 -62.71
N SER A 126 27.37 59.82 -61.84
CA SER A 126 27.35 61.27 -61.94
C SER A 126 28.75 61.87 -61.75
N ALA A 127 29.53 61.37 -60.78
CA ALA A 127 30.91 61.79 -60.55
C ALA A 127 31.81 61.48 -61.76
N LYS A 128 31.67 60.29 -62.37
CA LYS A 128 32.42 59.91 -63.58
C LYS A 128 32.07 60.82 -64.77
N VAL A 129 30.79 61.13 -64.98
CA VAL A 129 30.34 62.02 -66.06
C VAL A 129 30.85 63.45 -65.86
N ILE A 130 30.77 63.98 -64.63
CA ILE A 130 31.30 65.31 -64.30
C ILE A 130 32.81 65.37 -64.53
N ARG A 131 33.55 64.35 -64.06
CA ARG A 131 35.01 64.25 -64.27
C ARG A 131 35.36 64.17 -65.74
N ALA A 132 34.68 63.33 -66.52
CA ALA A 132 34.91 63.21 -67.95
C ALA A 132 34.61 64.52 -68.70
N ARG A 133 33.53 65.21 -68.32
CA ARG A 133 33.16 66.51 -68.91
C ARG A 133 34.19 67.58 -68.56
N PHE A 134 34.63 67.65 -67.32
CA PHE A 134 35.64 68.60 -66.87
C PHE A 134 36.98 68.38 -67.59
N LEU A 135 37.42 67.12 -67.74
CA LEU A 135 38.63 66.78 -68.48
C LEU A 135 38.52 67.12 -69.97
N LEU A 136 37.35 66.88 -70.58
CA LEU A 136 37.09 67.22 -71.98
C LEU A 136 37.04 68.74 -72.21
N GLU A 137 36.46 69.50 -71.27
CA GLU A 137 36.38 70.97 -71.31
C GLU A 137 37.77 71.61 -71.10
N ALA A 138 38.54 71.09 -70.13
CA ALA A 138 39.91 71.51 -69.85
C ALA A 138 40.85 71.25 -71.04
N ALA A 139 40.64 70.13 -71.76
CA ALA A 139 41.41 69.81 -72.96
C ALA A 139 41.03 70.68 -74.18
N ARG A 140 39.82 71.27 -74.21
CA ARG A 140 39.30 71.96 -75.40
C ARG A 140 39.51 73.47 -75.44
N SER A 141 39.81 74.16 -74.34
CA SER A 141 39.94 75.62 -74.40
C SER A 141 40.80 76.24 -73.29
N PRO A 142 42.11 76.47 -73.51
CA PRO A 142 42.94 77.17 -72.53
C PRO A 142 42.66 78.70 -72.43
N SER A 143 41.62 79.25 -73.07
CA SER A 143 41.43 80.72 -73.12
C SER A 143 39.98 81.28 -73.17
N ARG A 144 38.95 80.60 -72.64
CA ARG A 144 37.58 81.17 -72.54
C ARG A 144 36.87 80.99 -71.18
N PRO A 145 36.99 81.95 -70.24
CA PRO A 145 36.40 81.86 -68.89
C PRO A 145 34.89 82.19 -68.78
N ARG A 146 34.20 82.70 -69.81
CA ARG A 146 32.80 83.16 -69.68
C ARG A 146 31.71 82.12 -69.95
N SER A 147 31.89 81.16 -70.87
CA SER A 147 30.87 80.14 -71.16
C SER A 147 30.79 79.03 -70.11
N ILE A 148 31.86 78.82 -69.34
CA ILE A 148 31.92 77.82 -68.27
C ILE A 148 31.01 78.23 -67.10
N LYS A 149 30.92 79.54 -66.81
CA LYS A 149 30.07 80.06 -65.74
C LYS A 149 28.59 79.76 -65.99
N ASP A 150 28.11 80.00 -67.21
CA ASP A 150 26.70 79.75 -67.56
C ASP A 150 26.35 78.25 -67.53
N VAL A 151 27.31 77.38 -67.88
CA VAL A 151 27.13 75.92 -67.78
C VAL A 151 27.13 75.47 -66.33
N LEU A 152 27.98 76.06 -65.49
CA LEU A 152 28.04 75.80 -64.05
C LEU A 152 26.73 76.22 -63.36
N GLU A 153 26.25 77.44 -63.61
CA GLU A 153 24.99 77.92 -63.03
C GLU A 153 23.78 77.06 -63.47
N ARG A 154 23.75 76.60 -64.73
CA ARG A 154 22.70 75.67 -65.17
C ARG A 154 22.80 74.31 -64.50
N ALA A 155 24.01 73.77 -64.36
CA ALA A 155 24.23 72.51 -63.67
C ALA A 155 23.79 72.62 -62.20
N ASP A 156 24.21 73.65 -61.49
CA ASP A 156 23.82 73.91 -60.09
C ASP A 156 22.30 74.02 -59.95
N SER A 157 21.63 74.73 -60.86
CA SER A 157 20.16 74.82 -60.84
C SER A 157 19.45 73.48 -61.07
N GLN A 158 20.04 72.59 -61.88
CA GLN A 158 19.50 71.25 -62.11
C GLN A 158 19.76 70.34 -60.91
N PHE A 159 20.93 70.46 -60.27
CA PHE A 159 21.24 69.74 -59.04
C PHE A 159 20.31 70.14 -57.90
N GLU A 160 20.04 71.44 -57.70
CA GLU A 160 19.12 71.88 -56.65
C GLU A 160 17.68 71.41 -56.91
N LYS A 161 17.23 71.39 -58.17
CA LYS A 161 15.91 70.83 -58.52
C LYS A 161 15.84 69.32 -58.29
N ALA A 162 16.86 68.57 -58.72
CA ALA A 162 16.93 67.13 -58.50
C ALA A 162 16.98 66.81 -57.02
N ARG A 163 17.76 67.56 -56.24
CA ARG A 163 17.84 67.45 -54.78
C ARG A 163 16.50 67.70 -54.11
N ALA A 164 15.81 68.78 -54.45
CA ALA A 164 14.48 69.08 -53.91
C ALA A 164 13.45 68.00 -54.25
N GLN A 165 13.51 67.41 -55.46
CA GLN A 165 12.65 66.28 -55.84
C GLN A 165 12.98 65.01 -55.05
N HIS A 166 14.28 64.71 -54.87
CA HIS A 166 14.72 63.58 -54.06
C HIS A 166 14.29 63.75 -52.59
N ASP A 167 14.54 64.89 -51.98
CA ASP A 167 14.16 65.17 -50.59
C ASP A 167 12.63 65.03 -50.40
N LYS A 168 11.84 65.50 -51.37
CA LYS A 168 10.40 65.29 -51.38
C LYS A 168 10.02 63.81 -51.44
N SER A 169 10.59 63.05 -52.37
CA SER A 169 10.31 61.60 -52.51
C SER A 169 10.74 60.80 -51.27
N ILE A 170 11.83 61.19 -50.62
CA ILE A 170 12.32 60.58 -49.38
C ILE A 170 11.34 60.87 -48.25
N SER A 171 10.87 62.12 -48.13
CA SER A 171 9.89 62.47 -47.09
C SER A 171 8.55 61.73 -47.29
N GLU A 172 8.09 61.59 -48.53
CA GLU A 172 6.85 60.88 -48.86
C GLU A 172 6.95 59.38 -48.56
N THR A 173 8.07 58.75 -48.93
CA THR A 173 8.33 57.33 -48.63
C THR A 173 8.50 57.10 -47.12
N LEU A 174 9.22 57.97 -46.41
CA LEU A 174 9.40 57.88 -44.96
C LEU A 174 8.07 58.03 -44.21
N ASN A 175 7.21 58.97 -44.62
CA ASN A 175 5.87 59.12 -44.05
C ASN A 175 4.99 57.90 -44.32
N ARG A 176 5.07 57.32 -45.53
CA ARG A 176 4.35 56.09 -45.88
C ARG A 176 4.79 54.92 -45.01
N TYR A 177 6.10 54.70 -44.87
CA TYR A 177 6.64 53.64 -44.03
C TYR A 177 6.29 53.83 -42.56
N SER A 178 6.37 55.06 -42.03
CA SER A 178 5.97 55.36 -40.65
C SER A 178 4.50 55.01 -40.40
N ARG A 179 3.61 55.37 -41.35
CA ARG A 179 2.19 54.99 -41.29
C ARG A 179 2.00 53.48 -41.34
N GLU A 180 2.60 52.80 -42.31
CA GLU A 180 2.49 51.33 -42.45
C GLU A 180 3.02 50.59 -41.22
N LEU A 181 4.12 51.05 -40.61
CA LEU A 181 4.62 50.49 -39.35
C LEU A 181 3.65 50.72 -38.20
N SER A 182 3.08 51.92 -38.06
CA SER A 182 2.09 52.20 -37.01
C SER A 182 0.83 51.34 -37.15
N GLU A 183 0.35 51.13 -38.38
CA GLU A 183 -0.79 50.27 -38.67
C GLU A 183 -0.48 48.79 -38.40
N ARG A 184 0.72 48.31 -38.76
CA ARG A 184 1.17 46.94 -38.43
C ARG A 184 1.28 46.73 -36.93
N HIS A 185 1.83 47.69 -36.19
CA HIS A 185 1.91 47.63 -34.74
C HIS A 185 0.52 47.62 -34.09
N ALA A 186 -0.40 48.47 -34.55
CA ALA A 186 -1.77 48.48 -34.06
C ALA A 186 -2.48 47.13 -34.30
N ARG A 187 -2.34 46.55 -35.51
CA ARG A 187 -2.91 45.23 -35.83
C ARG A 187 -2.29 44.10 -34.99
N GLN A 188 -0.98 44.16 -34.73
CA GLN A 188 -0.31 43.18 -33.86
C GLN A 188 -0.81 43.28 -32.41
N GLN A 189 -0.98 44.49 -31.89
CA GLN A 189 -1.54 44.70 -30.55
C GLN A 189 -2.98 44.18 -30.46
N GLU A 190 -3.84 44.51 -31.43
CA GLU A 190 -5.22 44.02 -31.47
C GLU A 190 -5.30 42.49 -31.58
N ALA A 191 -4.46 41.88 -32.43
CA ALA A 191 -4.38 40.43 -32.55
C ALA A 191 -3.90 39.78 -31.24
N PHE A 192 -2.92 40.38 -30.56
CA PHE A 192 -2.43 39.89 -29.28
C PHE A 192 -3.48 40.00 -28.18
N GLU A 193 -4.21 41.11 -28.08
CA GLU A 193 -5.32 41.28 -27.13
C GLU A 193 -6.45 40.29 -27.39
N THR A 194 -6.78 40.04 -28.66
CA THR A 194 -7.77 39.02 -29.06
C THR A 194 -7.35 37.63 -28.62
N VAL A 195 -6.06 37.29 -28.78
CA VAL A 195 -5.52 36.00 -28.34
C VAL A 195 -5.54 35.91 -26.81
N LEU A 196 -5.16 36.96 -26.08
CA LEU A 196 -5.16 36.98 -24.62
C LEU A 196 -6.57 36.87 -24.02
N THR A 197 -7.54 37.57 -24.58
CA THR A 197 -8.96 37.46 -24.17
C THR A 197 -9.50 36.06 -24.44
N GLY A 198 -9.12 35.45 -25.58
CA GLY A 198 -9.44 34.05 -25.87
C GLY A 198 -8.83 33.07 -24.88
N TYR A 199 -7.57 33.25 -24.48
CA TYR A 199 -6.95 32.42 -23.43
C TYR A 199 -7.61 32.62 -22.08
N ARG A 200 -7.89 33.86 -21.68
CA ARG A 200 -8.57 34.17 -20.41
C ARG A 200 -9.93 33.48 -20.32
N GLY A 201 -10.75 33.57 -21.37
CA GLY A 201 -12.05 32.89 -21.42
C GLY A 201 -11.93 31.37 -21.33
N LYS A 202 -10.93 30.76 -21.98
CA LYS A 202 -10.65 29.32 -21.85
C LYS A 202 -10.25 28.93 -20.42
N TYR A 203 -9.41 29.74 -19.76
CA TYR A 203 -9.01 29.49 -18.37
C TYR A 203 -10.18 29.64 -17.40
N GLU A 204 -11.02 30.67 -17.55
CA GLU A 204 -12.22 30.86 -16.74
C GLU A 204 -13.21 29.70 -16.91
N ALA A 205 -13.43 29.24 -18.15
CA ALA A 205 -14.26 28.07 -18.43
C ALA A 205 -13.70 26.79 -17.78
N LEU A 206 -12.38 26.56 -17.87
CA LEU A 206 -11.73 25.40 -17.29
C LEU A 206 -11.77 25.42 -15.75
N ILE A 207 -11.61 26.60 -15.13
CA ILE A 207 -11.75 26.76 -13.68
C ILE A 207 -13.20 26.46 -13.24
N SER A 208 -14.19 26.97 -14.00
CA SER A 208 -15.61 26.69 -13.72
C SER A 208 -15.95 25.20 -13.86
N GLU A 209 -15.43 24.53 -14.89
CA GLU A 209 -15.64 23.09 -15.10
C GLU A 209 -15.02 22.26 -13.98
N LEU A 210 -13.80 22.60 -13.54
CA LEU A 210 -13.15 21.93 -12.40
C LEU A 210 -13.93 22.14 -11.10
N ALA A 211 -14.40 23.37 -10.84
CA ALA A 211 -15.21 23.66 -9.66
C ALA A 211 -16.53 22.85 -9.64
N GLU A 212 -17.23 22.75 -10.77
CA GLU A 212 -18.44 21.94 -10.89
C GLU A 212 -18.14 20.44 -10.71
N ARG A 213 -17.03 19.95 -11.28
CA ARG A 213 -16.61 18.56 -11.14
C ARG A 213 -16.26 18.22 -9.69
N ASP A 214 -15.61 19.12 -8.97
CA ASP A 214 -15.26 18.90 -7.56
C ASP A 214 -16.49 18.97 -6.65
N ALA A 215 -17.45 19.86 -6.93
CA ALA A 215 -18.73 19.88 -6.24
C ALA A 215 -19.49 18.54 -6.43
N LYS A 216 -19.57 18.01 -7.66
CA LYS A 216 -20.19 16.70 -7.94
C LYS A 216 -19.46 15.55 -7.25
N ARG A 217 -18.12 15.60 -7.19
CA ARG A 217 -17.32 14.59 -6.48
C ARG A 217 -17.56 14.64 -4.98
N GLN A 218 -17.70 15.82 -4.40
CA GLN A 218 -18.00 15.98 -2.98
C GLN A 218 -19.38 15.42 -2.65
N GLU A 219 -20.40 15.75 -3.44
CA GLU A 219 -21.76 15.19 -3.27
C GLU A 219 -21.78 13.66 -3.39
N ALA A 220 -21.06 13.10 -4.37
CA ALA A 220 -20.92 11.66 -4.54
C ALA A 220 -20.19 11.01 -3.33
N CYS A 221 -19.15 11.66 -2.81
CA CYS A 221 -18.43 11.20 -1.62
C CYS A 221 -19.33 11.19 -0.38
N GLU A 222 -20.09 12.26 -0.15
CA GLU A 222 -21.04 12.36 0.96
C GLU A 222 -22.14 11.28 0.87
N THR A 223 -22.64 11.02 -0.34
CA THR A 223 -23.62 9.94 -0.59
C THR A 223 -23.04 8.56 -0.27
N VAL A 224 -21.80 8.28 -0.70
CA VAL A 224 -21.12 7.01 -0.39
C VAL A 224 -20.85 6.88 1.11
N LEU A 225 -20.41 7.96 1.78
CA LEU A 225 -20.19 7.96 3.22
C LEU A 225 -21.47 7.74 4.02
N ALA A 226 -22.59 8.32 3.58
CA ALA A 226 -23.91 8.07 4.17
C ALA A 226 -24.32 6.59 4.02
N GLY A 227 -24.16 6.01 2.83
CA GLY A 227 -24.44 4.59 2.58
C GLY A 227 -23.57 3.65 3.42
N CYS A 228 -22.27 3.93 3.52
CA CYS A 228 -21.36 3.15 4.38
C CYS A 228 -21.77 3.23 5.86
N ARG A 229 -22.22 4.40 6.34
CA ARG A 229 -22.68 4.58 7.72
C ARG A 229 -23.95 3.78 8.00
N GLU A 230 -24.91 3.79 7.07
CA GLU A 230 -26.16 3.03 7.19
C GLU A 230 -25.88 1.52 7.21
N GLN A 231 -25.04 1.03 6.29
CA GLN A 231 -24.61 -0.38 6.27
C GLN A 231 -23.90 -0.78 7.56
N TRP A 232 -23.01 0.08 8.06
CA TRP A 232 -22.31 -0.17 9.32
C TRP A 232 -23.29 -0.27 10.50
N GLN A 233 -24.23 0.67 10.62
CA GLN A 233 -25.25 0.64 11.67
C GLN A 233 -26.13 -0.60 11.59
N SER A 234 -26.54 -1.01 10.39
CA SER A 234 -27.30 -2.24 10.17
C SER A 234 -26.50 -3.48 10.57
N LEU A 235 -25.22 -3.56 10.18
CA LEU A 235 -24.35 -4.70 10.50
C LEU A 235 -24.11 -4.79 12.02
N THR A 236 -23.86 -3.65 12.68
CA THR A 236 -23.70 -3.62 14.13
C THR A 236 -24.98 -4.02 14.86
N GLY A 237 -26.14 -3.59 14.37
CA GLY A 237 -27.43 -3.99 14.94
C GLY A 237 -27.71 -5.49 14.79
N GLN A 238 -27.39 -6.08 13.64
CA GLN A 238 -27.50 -7.52 13.42
C GLN A 238 -26.54 -8.31 14.31
N ALA A 239 -25.27 -7.89 14.39
CA ALA A 239 -24.29 -8.55 15.25
C ALA A 239 -24.68 -8.50 16.73
N GLU A 240 -25.25 -7.39 17.21
CA GLU A 240 -25.76 -7.28 18.58
C GLU A 240 -26.96 -8.19 18.81
N ALA A 241 -27.91 -8.24 17.88
CA ALA A 241 -29.07 -9.13 17.96
C ALA A 241 -28.64 -10.62 17.98
N ASP A 242 -27.70 -11.01 17.11
CA ASP A 242 -27.15 -12.36 17.04
C ASP A 242 -26.39 -12.73 18.32
N ALA A 243 -25.60 -11.81 18.86
CA ALA A 243 -24.89 -12.01 20.12
C ALA A 243 -25.87 -12.21 21.30
N GLN A 244 -26.94 -11.41 21.37
CA GLN A 244 -28.00 -11.58 22.37
C GLN A 244 -28.72 -12.92 22.21
N GLN A 245 -29.00 -13.35 20.98
CA GLN A 245 -29.61 -14.64 20.70
C GLN A 245 -28.71 -15.81 21.11
N LEU A 246 -27.41 -15.74 20.81
CA LEU A 246 -26.42 -16.74 21.21
C LEU A 246 -26.27 -16.83 22.73
N LEU A 247 -26.22 -15.69 23.42
CA LEU A 247 -26.21 -15.64 24.89
C LEU A 247 -27.48 -16.24 25.49
N GLY A 248 -28.65 -16.00 24.88
CA GLY A 248 -29.91 -16.64 25.26
C GLY A 248 -29.82 -18.17 25.13
N ARG A 249 -29.37 -18.68 23.97
CA ARG A 249 -29.20 -20.12 23.74
C ARG A 249 -28.18 -20.75 24.69
N LEU A 250 -27.08 -20.07 24.99
CA LEU A 250 -26.08 -20.53 25.95
C LEU A 250 -26.65 -20.66 27.36
N LYS A 251 -27.43 -19.67 27.82
CA LYS A 251 -28.15 -19.74 29.10
C LYS A 251 -29.15 -20.90 29.15
N ASP A 252 -29.83 -21.18 28.04
CA ASP A 252 -30.74 -22.31 27.95
C ASP A 252 -30.00 -23.65 27.96
N TYR A 253 -28.84 -23.74 27.31
CA TYR A 253 -27.99 -24.94 27.37
C TYR A 253 -27.42 -25.16 28.77
N ASP A 254 -27.01 -24.10 29.45
CA ASP A 254 -26.55 -24.17 30.84
C ASP A 254 -27.65 -24.75 31.75
N LYS A 255 -28.87 -24.22 31.67
CA LYS A 255 -30.03 -24.77 32.40
C LYS A 255 -30.30 -26.25 32.07
N LYS A 256 -30.23 -26.63 30.80
CA LYS A 256 -30.42 -28.03 30.36
C LYS A 256 -29.30 -28.94 30.89
N ALA A 257 -28.06 -28.48 30.85
CA ALA A 257 -26.91 -29.21 31.37
C ALA A 257 -26.99 -29.38 32.89
N SER A 258 -27.35 -28.32 33.64
CA SER A 258 -27.59 -28.42 35.09
C SER A 258 -28.73 -29.39 35.43
N ALA A 259 -29.82 -29.37 34.65
CA ALA A 259 -30.93 -30.31 34.83
C ALA A 259 -30.50 -31.77 34.56
N LEU A 260 -29.75 -32.00 33.48
CA LEU A 260 -29.20 -33.32 33.15
C LEU A 260 -28.23 -33.83 34.23
N LEU A 261 -27.32 -32.98 34.69
CA LEU A 261 -26.39 -33.32 35.77
C LEU A 261 -27.12 -33.67 37.06
N ASN A 262 -28.18 -32.94 37.40
CA ASN A 262 -28.99 -33.24 38.59
C ASN A 262 -29.70 -34.61 38.46
N VAL A 263 -30.26 -34.91 37.29
CA VAL A 263 -30.90 -36.21 37.04
C VAL A 263 -29.90 -37.37 37.04
N ILE A 264 -28.74 -37.20 36.39
CA ILE A 264 -27.71 -38.24 36.27
C ILE A 264 -27.01 -38.48 37.62
N GLY A 265 -26.72 -37.42 38.39
CA GLY A 265 -26.05 -37.54 39.68
C GLY A 265 -26.86 -38.34 40.71
N VAL A 266 -28.18 -38.12 40.77
CA VAL A 266 -29.06 -38.77 41.75
C VAL A 266 -29.49 -40.17 41.32
N LYS A 267 -29.81 -40.38 40.04
CA LYS A 267 -30.25 -41.71 39.55
C LYS A 267 -29.10 -42.68 39.29
N GLY A 268 -28.00 -42.22 38.69
CA GLY A 268 -26.90 -43.10 38.28
C GLY A 268 -26.19 -43.77 39.46
N THR A 269 -26.07 -43.09 40.59
CA THR A 269 -25.39 -43.63 41.78
C THR A 269 -26.28 -44.57 42.59
N SER A 270 -27.59 -44.30 42.71
CA SER A 270 -28.52 -45.11 43.48
C SER A 270 -28.95 -46.40 42.75
N GLU A 271 -29.11 -46.34 41.43
CA GLU A 271 -29.53 -47.48 40.61
C GLU A 271 -28.46 -48.59 40.53
N GLY A 272 -27.17 -48.21 40.47
CA GLY A 272 -26.06 -49.17 40.49
C GLY A 272 -26.01 -50.01 41.77
N PHE A 273 -26.24 -49.40 42.94
CA PHE A 273 -26.30 -50.13 44.22
C PHE A 273 -27.57 -50.98 44.35
N MET A 274 -28.70 -50.54 43.78
CA MET A 274 -29.91 -51.38 43.72
C MET A 274 -29.70 -52.61 42.84
N GLN A 275 -29.05 -52.46 41.68
CA GLN A 275 -28.78 -53.58 40.79
C GLN A 275 -27.80 -54.59 41.43
N ALA A 276 -26.76 -54.10 42.14
CA ALA A 276 -25.87 -54.96 42.92
C ALA A 276 -26.61 -55.74 44.02
N ALA A 277 -27.57 -55.10 44.70
CA ALA A 277 -28.42 -55.75 45.69
C ALA A 277 -29.32 -56.83 45.06
N GLU A 278 -29.95 -56.57 43.91
CA GLU A 278 -30.77 -57.54 43.21
C GLU A 278 -29.98 -58.78 42.77
N ASN A 279 -28.76 -58.58 42.26
CA ASN A 279 -27.86 -59.67 41.90
C ASN A 279 -27.44 -60.51 43.13
N ALA A 280 -27.18 -59.86 44.28
CA ALA A 280 -26.89 -60.56 45.53
C ALA A 280 -28.11 -61.36 46.04
N LYS A 281 -29.33 -60.80 45.92
CA LYS A 281 -30.57 -61.49 46.25
C LYS A 281 -30.82 -62.70 45.34
N ALA A 282 -30.59 -62.57 44.04
CA ALA A 282 -30.69 -63.69 43.10
C ALA A 282 -29.70 -64.81 43.48
N SER A 283 -28.47 -64.43 43.81
CA SER A 283 -27.45 -65.38 44.29
C SER A 283 -27.88 -66.09 45.58
N MET A 284 -28.43 -65.36 46.56
CA MET A 284 -28.98 -65.93 47.79
C MET A 284 -30.09 -66.96 47.51
N VAL A 285 -31.02 -66.65 46.60
CA VAL A 285 -32.10 -67.57 46.23
C VAL A 285 -31.55 -68.84 45.58
N THR A 286 -30.54 -68.72 44.70
CA THR A 286 -29.90 -69.85 44.06
C THR A 286 -29.20 -70.76 45.07
N TRP A 287 -28.40 -70.19 45.99
CA TRP A 287 -27.71 -70.96 47.03
C TRP A 287 -28.69 -71.62 48.01
N ASN A 288 -29.76 -70.93 48.42
CA ASN A 288 -30.81 -71.54 49.23
C ASN A 288 -31.52 -72.70 48.52
N ARG A 289 -31.77 -72.58 47.20
CA ARG A 289 -32.32 -73.69 46.40
C ARG A 289 -31.38 -74.89 46.39
N ILE A 290 -30.07 -74.67 46.25
CA ILE A 290 -29.04 -75.73 46.31
C ILE A 290 -29.05 -76.39 47.70
N THR A 291 -29.08 -75.61 48.78
CA THR A 291 -29.14 -76.15 50.16
C THR A 291 -30.39 -76.98 50.38
N VAL A 292 -31.57 -76.48 49.99
CA VAL A 292 -32.85 -77.20 50.11
C VAL A 292 -32.83 -78.48 49.27
N ALA A 293 -32.29 -78.44 48.05
CA ALA A 293 -32.16 -79.62 47.21
C ALA A 293 -31.25 -80.69 47.85
N CYS A 294 -30.09 -80.30 48.39
CA CYS A 294 -29.18 -81.21 49.08
C CYS A 294 -29.83 -81.84 50.32
N LEU A 295 -30.52 -81.03 51.14
CA LEU A 295 -31.25 -81.51 52.32
C LEU A 295 -32.40 -82.44 51.93
N SER A 296 -33.11 -82.15 50.84
CA SER A 296 -34.20 -82.99 50.33
C SER A 296 -33.70 -84.34 49.84
N VAL A 297 -32.58 -84.36 49.11
CA VAL A 297 -31.92 -85.61 48.70
C VAL A 297 -31.50 -86.43 49.93
N MET A 298 -30.89 -85.78 50.93
CA MET A 298 -30.52 -86.44 52.19
C MET A 298 -31.74 -87.02 52.92
N ALA A 299 -32.84 -86.27 53.01
CA ALA A 299 -34.08 -86.71 53.64
C ALA A 299 -34.72 -87.90 52.90
N CYS A 300 -34.87 -87.79 51.57
CA CYS A 300 -35.40 -88.86 50.73
C CYS A 300 -34.56 -90.14 50.82
N TRP A 301 -33.23 -90.00 50.80
CA TRP A 301 -32.29 -91.10 50.95
C TRP A 301 -32.43 -91.76 52.33
N ALA A 302 -32.48 -90.97 53.41
CA ALA A 302 -32.66 -91.47 54.76
C ALA A 302 -33.98 -92.24 54.93
N THR A 303 -35.09 -91.72 54.42
CA THR A 303 -36.40 -92.40 54.48
C THR A 303 -36.46 -93.64 53.58
N GLY A 304 -35.93 -93.56 52.36
CA GLY A 304 -35.93 -94.69 51.42
C GLY A 304 -35.08 -95.86 51.90
N LEU A 305 -33.96 -95.59 52.57
CA LEU A 305 -33.10 -96.61 53.20
C LEU A 305 -33.55 -97.05 54.59
N ALA A 306 -34.42 -96.32 55.27
CA ALA A 306 -35.02 -96.76 56.53
C ALA A 306 -36.15 -97.79 56.31
N LEU A 307 -36.81 -97.74 55.15
CA LEU A 307 -37.91 -98.64 54.77
C LEU A 307 -37.46 -99.97 54.13
N MET A 308 -36.24 -100.05 53.61
CA MET A 308 -35.69 -101.25 52.93
C MET A 308 -35.09 -102.37 53.82
N PRO A 309 -34.49 -102.13 55.00
CA PRO A 309 -33.81 -103.18 55.79
C PRO A 309 -34.77 -104.17 56.45
N SER A 310 -36.07 -103.89 56.49
CA SER A 310 -37.09 -104.82 56.98
C SER A 310 -37.31 -106.03 56.05
N LEU A 311 -36.68 -106.07 54.86
CA LEU A 311 -36.82 -107.18 53.90
C LEU A 311 -35.53 -107.96 53.60
N LEU A 312 -34.33 -107.43 53.88
CA LEU A 312 -33.06 -108.14 53.66
C LEU A 312 -32.12 -107.94 54.85
N GLY A 313 -31.79 -109.05 55.50
CA GLY A 313 -31.08 -109.15 56.80
C GLY A 313 -29.87 -108.22 56.98
N GLY A 314 -29.76 -107.69 58.19
CA GLY A 314 -28.82 -106.64 58.58
C GLY A 314 -27.35 -107.02 58.44
N SER A 315 -26.68 -106.39 57.48
CA SER A 315 -25.22 -106.33 57.39
C SER A 315 -24.71 -104.98 57.89
N THR A 316 -23.73 -105.02 58.80
CA THR A 316 -22.99 -103.88 59.37
C THR A 316 -22.27 -103.04 58.30
N TRP A 317 -22.09 -103.58 57.08
CA TRP A 317 -21.53 -102.87 55.93
C TRP A 317 -22.42 -101.72 55.40
N SER A 318 -23.69 -101.68 55.82
CA SER A 318 -24.65 -100.66 55.39
C SER A 318 -24.44 -99.27 56.03
N VAL A 319 -23.82 -99.17 57.21
CA VAL A 319 -23.71 -97.88 57.94
C VAL A 319 -22.59 -97.01 57.36
N LEU A 320 -21.45 -97.60 57.01
CA LEU A 320 -20.30 -96.84 56.54
C LEU A 320 -20.49 -96.31 55.12
N GLY A 321 -21.07 -97.11 54.22
CA GLY A 321 -21.43 -96.64 52.88
C GLY A 321 -22.44 -95.50 52.91
N ARG A 322 -23.35 -95.47 53.90
CA ARG A 322 -24.25 -94.34 54.12
C ARG A 322 -23.47 -93.10 54.55
N LEU A 323 -22.58 -93.23 55.54
CA LEU A 323 -21.78 -92.10 56.03
C LEU A 323 -20.92 -91.47 54.92
N ALA A 324 -20.35 -92.30 54.03
CA ALA A 324 -19.54 -91.85 52.90
C ALA A 324 -20.31 -90.99 51.89
N VAL A 325 -21.62 -91.22 51.70
CA VAL A 325 -22.48 -90.42 50.81
C VAL A 325 -23.05 -89.19 51.53
N PHE A 326 -23.39 -89.31 52.81
CA PHE A 326 -23.93 -88.19 53.59
C PHE A 326 -22.91 -87.08 53.84
N THR A 327 -21.64 -87.44 54.09
CA THR A 327 -20.60 -86.46 54.44
C THR A 327 -20.37 -85.39 53.37
N PRO A 328 -20.15 -85.71 52.08
CA PRO A 328 -19.99 -84.69 51.04
C PRO A 328 -21.27 -83.88 50.79
N LEU A 329 -22.46 -84.50 50.90
CA LEU A 329 -23.73 -83.80 50.76
C LEU A 329 -23.98 -82.80 51.90
N LEU A 330 -23.61 -83.16 53.14
CA LEU A 330 -23.72 -82.29 54.30
C LEU A 330 -22.73 -81.12 54.21
N LEU A 331 -21.49 -81.38 53.77
CA LEU A 331 -20.49 -80.35 53.50
C LEU A 331 -20.96 -79.37 52.42
N LEU A 332 -21.49 -79.88 51.31
CA LEU A 332 -22.02 -79.07 50.23
C LEU A 332 -23.22 -78.23 50.68
N ALA A 333 -24.14 -78.81 51.46
CA ALA A 333 -25.29 -78.11 52.02
C ALA A 333 -24.87 -77.00 52.99
N GLY A 334 -23.88 -77.26 53.84
CA GLY A 334 -23.31 -76.29 54.78
C GLY A 334 -22.61 -75.13 54.07
N TYR A 335 -21.81 -75.43 53.04
CA TYR A 335 -21.16 -74.40 52.22
C TYR A 335 -22.20 -73.53 51.48
N ALA A 336 -23.19 -74.16 50.84
CA ALA A 336 -24.26 -73.43 50.17
C ALA A 336 -25.05 -72.54 51.14
N ALA A 337 -25.30 -73.00 52.37
CA ALA A 337 -25.96 -72.20 53.40
C ALA A 337 -25.11 -71.00 53.85
N ALA A 338 -23.79 -71.20 54.03
CA ALA A 338 -22.85 -70.13 54.37
C ALA A 338 -22.78 -69.07 53.25
N GLN A 339 -22.74 -69.53 52.00
CA GLN A 339 -22.71 -68.64 50.83
C GLN A 339 -24.02 -67.88 50.66
N ALA A 340 -25.17 -68.50 50.94
CA ALA A 340 -26.46 -67.81 50.99
C ALA A 340 -26.51 -66.74 52.08
N ALA A 341 -25.94 -67.01 53.26
CA ALA A 341 -25.84 -66.03 54.34
C ALA A 341 -24.94 -64.85 53.97
N HIS A 342 -23.82 -65.11 53.29
CA HIS A 342 -22.93 -64.06 52.77
C HIS A 342 -23.64 -63.18 51.73
N ALA A 343 -24.33 -63.80 50.77
CA ALA A 343 -25.11 -63.09 49.75
C ALA A 343 -26.22 -62.22 50.38
N ARG A 344 -26.88 -62.69 51.45
CA ARG A 344 -27.85 -61.90 52.21
C ARG A 344 -27.24 -60.67 52.87
N LYS A 345 -26.03 -60.82 53.44
CA LYS A 345 -25.31 -59.70 54.06
C LYS A 345 -24.92 -58.65 53.02
N ALA A 346 -24.46 -59.08 51.85
CA ALA A 346 -24.15 -58.19 50.73
C ALA A 346 -25.42 -57.44 50.22
N ASP A 347 -26.55 -58.14 50.04
CA ASP A 347 -27.83 -57.50 49.65
C ASP A 347 -28.25 -56.41 50.65
N LEU A 348 -28.23 -56.71 51.95
CA LEU A 348 -28.58 -55.73 52.99
C LEU A 348 -27.64 -54.53 53.02
N GLN A 349 -26.34 -54.75 52.82
CA GLN A 349 -25.35 -53.68 52.75
C GLN A 349 -25.57 -52.78 51.53
N HIS A 350 -25.74 -53.35 50.34
CA HIS A 350 -25.97 -52.58 49.12
C HIS A 350 -27.30 -51.81 49.15
N ARG A 351 -28.38 -52.43 49.65
CA ARG A 351 -29.67 -51.72 49.84
C ARG A 351 -29.55 -50.57 50.83
N ARG A 352 -28.83 -50.78 51.92
CA ARG A 352 -28.60 -49.74 52.91
C ARG A 352 -27.81 -48.58 52.30
N THR A 353 -26.74 -48.86 51.57
CA THR A 353 -25.95 -47.83 50.87
C THR A 353 -26.79 -47.10 49.82
N ALA A 354 -27.62 -47.82 49.05
CA ALA A 354 -28.54 -47.21 48.08
C ALA A 354 -29.54 -46.26 48.76
N LEU A 355 -30.12 -46.67 49.89
CA LEU A 355 -31.03 -45.82 50.66
C LEU A 355 -30.31 -44.64 51.32
N GLU A 356 -29.12 -44.84 51.85
CA GLU A 356 -28.30 -43.77 52.44
C GLU A 356 -27.95 -42.73 51.37
N LEU A 357 -27.57 -43.14 50.16
CA LEU A 357 -27.29 -42.23 49.05
C LEU A 357 -28.54 -41.55 48.49
N ALA A 358 -29.68 -42.26 48.40
CA ALA A 358 -30.93 -41.69 47.92
C ALA A 358 -31.57 -40.71 48.92
N ALA A 359 -31.42 -40.96 50.22
CA ALA A 359 -31.95 -40.10 51.28
C ALA A 359 -31.05 -38.89 51.57
N PHE A 360 -29.80 -38.88 51.12
CA PHE A 360 -28.83 -37.85 51.44
C PHE A 360 -29.12 -36.45 50.83
N PRO A 361 -29.55 -36.31 49.55
CA PRO A 361 -29.75 -34.99 48.93
C PRO A 361 -30.73 -34.08 49.68
N PRO A 362 -31.93 -34.54 50.10
CA PRO A 362 -32.88 -33.72 50.87
C PRO A 362 -32.30 -33.14 52.16
N PHE A 363 -31.41 -33.87 52.84
CA PHE A 363 -30.75 -33.38 54.06
C PHE A 363 -29.64 -32.37 53.77
N THR A 364 -29.10 -32.32 52.55
CA THR A 364 -28.08 -31.33 52.19
C THR A 364 -28.66 -30.03 51.61
N GLU A 365 -29.89 -30.07 51.10
CA GLU A 365 -30.56 -28.89 50.50
C GLU A 365 -30.89 -27.81 51.53
N SER A 366 -31.13 -28.16 52.80
CA SER A 366 -31.45 -27.19 53.85
C SER A 366 -30.22 -26.58 54.56
N LEU A 367 -29.00 -26.98 54.19
CA LEU A 367 -27.77 -26.50 54.82
C LEU A 367 -27.06 -25.42 53.96
N PRO A 368 -26.28 -24.52 54.58
CA PRO A 368 -25.36 -23.64 53.88
C PRO A 368 -24.38 -24.45 53.00
N GLU A 369 -24.04 -23.91 51.84
CA GLU A 369 -23.28 -24.62 50.79
C GLU A 369 -21.95 -25.21 51.27
N GLU A 370 -21.22 -24.48 52.14
CA GLU A 370 -19.98 -24.95 52.76
C GLU A 370 -20.18 -26.23 53.60
N LYS A 371 -21.22 -26.26 54.44
CA LYS A 371 -21.52 -27.43 55.29
C LYS A 371 -22.08 -28.59 54.48
N ALA A 372 -22.83 -28.31 53.42
CA ALA A 372 -23.31 -29.33 52.50
C ALA A 372 -22.14 -30.00 51.77
N HIS A 373 -21.12 -29.24 51.36
CA HIS A 373 -19.91 -29.78 50.76
C HIS A 373 -19.10 -30.64 51.74
N GLU A 374 -18.92 -30.19 52.98
CA GLU A 374 -18.25 -30.97 54.03
C GLU A 374 -18.96 -32.31 54.29
N LEU A 375 -20.30 -32.29 54.41
CA LEU A 375 -21.07 -33.52 54.59
C LEU A 375 -20.96 -34.46 53.39
N ARG A 376 -20.96 -33.93 52.15
CA ARG A 376 -20.76 -34.73 50.92
C ARG A 376 -19.41 -35.43 50.93
N THR A 377 -18.34 -34.72 51.30
CA THR A 377 -16.99 -35.32 51.35
C THR A 377 -16.89 -36.39 52.44
N LEU A 378 -17.51 -36.18 53.60
CA LEU A 378 -17.53 -37.15 54.69
C LEU A 378 -18.32 -38.42 54.29
N MET A 379 -19.49 -38.26 53.66
CA MET A 379 -20.27 -39.38 53.12
C MET A 379 -19.50 -40.13 52.03
N ALA A 380 -18.90 -39.43 51.07
CA ALA A 380 -18.10 -40.06 50.03
C ALA A 380 -16.95 -40.88 50.62
N LYS A 381 -16.22 -40.33 51.60
CA LYS A 381 -15.13 -41.03 52.29
C LYS A 381 -15.62 -42.25 53.07
N ARG A 382 -16.78 -42.17 53.71
CA ARG A 382 -17.39 -43.29 54.46
C ARG A 382 -17.86 -44.41 53.54
N THR A 383 -18.49 -44.06 52.43
CA THR A 383 -19.15 -45.01 51.52
C THR A 383 -18.13 -45.67 50.59
N PHE A 384 -17.23 -44.90 49.97
CA PHE A 384 -16.26 -45.43 49.02
C PHE A 384 -14.91 -45.81 49.65
N GLY A 385 -14.62 -45.34 50.87
CA GLY A 385 -13.36 -45.64 51.56
C GLY A 385 -13.34 -46.95 52.36
N ARG A 386 -14.49 -47.62 52.54
CA ARG A 386 -14.62 -48.82 53.38
C ARG A 386 -14.32 -50.15 52.68
N ASP A 387 -14.45 -50.20 51.35
CA ASP A 387 -14.41 -51.48 50.62
C ASP A 387 -13.02 -52.13 50.59
N LEU A 388 -11.93 -51.37 50.76
CA LEU A 388 -10.57 -51.94 50.80
C LEU A 388 -10.22 -52.68 52.10
N ALA A 389 -10.96 -52.46 53.19
CA ALA A 389 -10.65 -53.05 54.49
C ALA A 389 -11.54 -54.27 54.84
N SER A 390 -12.76 -54.33 54.29
CA SER A 390 -13.73 -55.41 54.61
C SER A 390 -13.48 -56.70 53.84
N GLU A 391 -12.78 -56.67 52.70
CA GLU A 391 -12.50 -57.84 51.86
C GLU A 391 -11.63 -58.88 52.61
N LYS A 392 -10.71 -58.42 53.47
CA LYS A 392 -9.86 -59.29 54.30
C LYS A 392 -10.61 -60.10 55.38
N ALA A 393 -11.81 -59.69 55.79
CA ALA A 393 -12.54 -60.37 56.86
C ALA A 393 -13.49 -61.46 56.33
N GLY A 394 -14.03 -61.31 55.12
CA GLY A 394 -14.84 -62.36 54.46
C GLY A 394 -13.99 -63.54 54.03
N ASP A 395 -12.80 -63.25 53.50
CA ASP A 395 -11.83 -64.25 53.05
C ASP A 395 -11.30 -65.12 54.20
N ALA A 396 -11.18 -64.53 55.40
CA ALA A 396 -10.79 -65.27 56.61
C ALA A 396 -11.84 -66.30 57.07
N SER A 397 -13.14 -66.05 56.86
CA SER A 397 -14.20 -66.99 57.25
C SER A 397 -14.34 -68.14 56.25
N ILE A 398 -14.08 -67.87 54.96
CA ILE A 398 -14.03 -68.89 53.90
C ILE A 398 -12.76 -69.72 54.07
N ALA A 399 -11.61 -69.09 54.34
CA ALA A 399 -10.36 -69.78 54.64
C ALA A 399 -10.42 -70.60 55.95
N LEU A 400 -11.14 -70.13 56.97
CA LEU A 400 -11.37 -70.92 58.20
C LEU A 400 -12.24 -72.15 57.93
N MET A 401 -13.27 -72.04 57.08
CA MET A 401 -14.05 -73.22 56.69
C MET A 401 -13.26 -74.17 55.78
N ASP A 402 -12.49 -73.65 54.82
CA ASP A 402 -11.67 -74.48 53.92
C ASP A 402 -10.54 -75.20 54.69
N THR A 403 -9.97 -74.54 55.72
CA THR A 403 -9.01 -75.18 56.63
C THR A 403 -9.67 -76.22 57.54
N VAL A 404 -10.87 -76.00 58.05
CA VAL A 404 -11.60 -77.01 58.85
C VAL A 404 -12.01 -78.22 58.00
N ILE A 405 -12.43 -77.99 56.75
CA ILE A 405 -12.79 -79.06 55.81
C ILE A 405 -11.55 -79.89 55.43
N SER A 406 -10.42 -79.22 55.15
CA SER A 406 -9.19 -79.87 54.68
C SER A 406 -8.30 -80.47 55.78
N LYS A 407 -8.27 -79.90 56.99
CA LYS A 407 -7.41 -80.39 58.08
C LYS A 407 -8.08 -81.41 58.98
N ASP A 408 -9.37 -81.27 59.27
CA ASP A 408 -10.01 -82.10 60.31
C ASP A 408 -10.95 -83.15 59.73
N LEU A 409 -11.73 -82.83 58.70
CA LEU A 409 -12.70 -83.78 58.14
C LEU A 409 -12.11 -84.79 57.16
N THR A 410 -11.25 -84.35 56.23
CA THR A 410 -10.60 -85.22 55.23
C THR A 410 -9.81 -86.38 55.84
N PRO A 411 -8.94 -86.20 56.86
CA PRO A 411 -8.25 -87.32 57.48
C PRO A 411 -9.19 -88.22 58.28
N LEU A 412 -10.25 -87.69 58.90
CA LEU A 412 -11.27 -88.47 59.60
C LEU A 412 -12.03 -89.40 58.66
N ILE A 413 -12.43 -88.89 57.49
CA ILE A 413 -13.09 -89.68 56.43
C ILE A 413 -12.11 -90.73 55.87
N ALA A 414 -10.85 -90.34 55.62
CA ALA A 414 -9.82 -91.26 55.14
C ALA A 414 -9.53 -92.38 56.16
N GLN A 415 -9.45 -92.07 57.45
CA GLN A 415 -9.27 -93.06 58.51
C GLN A 415 -10.48 -94.00 58.62
N LEU A 416 -11.71 -93.47 58.59
CA LEU A 416 -12.94 -94.29 58.59
C LEU A 416 -13.02 -95.24 57.39
N VAL A 417 -12.59 -94.80 56.20
CA VAL A 417 -12.55 -95.62 54.99
C VAL A 417 -11.45 -96.68 55.08
N ILE A 418 -10.24 -96.32 55.53
CA ILE A 418 -9.11 -97.25 55.67
C ILE A 418 -9.39 -98.32 56.73
N GLU A 419 -9.97 -97.95 57.86
CA GLU A 419 -10.28 -98.86 58.96
C GLU A 419 -11.35 -99.88 58.57
N ALA A 420 -12.29 -99.47 57.72
CA ALA A 420 -13.28 -100.37 57.16
C ALA A 420 -12.75 -101.29 56.06
N LEU A 421 -11.84 -100.80 55.22
CA LEU A 421 -11.15 -101.64 54.24
C LEU A 421 -10.32 -102.73 54.95
N LYS A 422 -9.62 -102.40 56.04
CA LYS A 422 -8.88 -103.39 56.86
C LYS A 422 -9.77 -104.46 57.50
N LYS A 423 -11.03 -104.13 57.82
CA LYS A 423 -11.98 -105.06 58.44
C LYS A 423 -12.61 -106.03 57.42
N ARG A 424 -12.58 -105.68 56.13
CA ARG A 424 -13.01 -106.52 55.01
C ARG A 424 -12.04 -107.67 54.72
N ASP A 425 -10.74 -107.47 54.93
CA ASP A 425 -9.71 -108.50 54.66
C ASP A 425 -9.58 -109.56 55.79
N LYS A 426 -10.33 -109.41 56.89
CA LYS A 426 -10.32 -110.34 58.04
C LYS A 426 -11.58 -111.22 58.15
N LEU A 427 -12.52 -111.10 57.21
CA LEU A 427 -13.69 -111.94 57.02
C LEU A 427 -13.53 -112.69 55.70
#